data_AF-Q02A28-F1
#
_entry.id   AF-Q02A28-F1
#
_cell.length_a   1.000
_cell.length_b   1.000
_cell.length_c   1.000
_cell.angle_alpha   90.00
_cell.angle_beta   90.00
_cell.angle_gamma   90.00
#
_symmetry.space_group_name_H-M   'P 1'
#
loop_
_entity.id
_entity.type
_entity.pdbx_description
1 polymer ?
#
loop_
_entity_poly.entity_id
_entity_poly.type
_entity_poly.pdbx_seq_one_letter_code
_entity_poly.pdbx_strand_id
1 'polypeptide(L)'
;MRFGKGCVIGTGMMGPGIALTLALGGVQTTLLSRTPAGAERGVAEARRLGRVLVEQELAAALDLDIAGSTDFEYSIGQADIVIESGPEEMGWKQELFARMDRVARADAVLASNTSGLSVTAIAAECARPEQVLATHFWNPPHLVPLVEIIQGRATSPAAAAAVRELLTACGKTPVVVKLDRPGQLGNRLQMALVREAANIVAEGIADAEAVDSVVKNGLGIRMPAYGIFEHMDVAGLDLALRVMEHVTPDLYNEGRAPEFLRELVREGKLGAKTGRGFYDWGIKSADAVRAERDAFLVEVLRYRRRRSE
;
A
#
# COMPACT_ATOMS: atom_id res chain seq x y z
N MET A 1 23.38 -6.70 -0.28
CA MET A 1 22.49 -7.88 -0.31
C MET A 1 21.89 -7.94 -1.71
N ARG A 2 21.89 -9.08 -2.39
CA ARG A 2 21.30 -9.23 -3.73
C ARG A 2 20.08 -10.13 -3.61
N PHE A 3 18.93 -9.66 -4.07
CA PHE A 3 17.70 -10.44 -4.10
C PHE A 3 17.57 -11.12 -5.47
N GLY A 4 17.82 -12.43 -5.52
CA GLY A 4 17.61 -13.25 -6.71
C GLY A 4 16.29 -14.00 -6.68
N LYS A 5 15.84 -14.41 -5.48
CA LYS A 5 14.60 -15.16 -5.27
C LYS A 5 13.70 -14.47 -4.25
N GLY A 6 12.42 -14.33 -4.60
CA GLY A 6 11.39 -13.74 -3.76
C GLY A 6 10.24 -14.71 -3.54
N CYS A 7 9.60 -14.63 -2.37
CA CYS A 7 8.36 -15.32 -2.07
C CYS A 7 7.30 -14.31 -1.64
N VAL A 8 6.10 -14.39 -2.20
CA VAL A 8 4.95 -13.58 -1.80
C VAL A 8 3.88 -14.51 -1.23
N ILE A 9 3.53 -14.31 0.05
CA ILE A 9 2.52 -15.11 0.73
C ILE A 9 1.17 -14.43 0.58
N GLY A 10 0.21 -15.15 0.03
CA GLY A 10 -1.17 -14.68 -0.15
C GLY A 10 -1.43 -14.27 -1.59
N THR A 11 -2.50 -14.82 -2.17
CA THR A 11 -2.91 -14.60 -3.56
C THR A 11 -4.19 -13.75 -3.64
N GLY A 12 -4.40 -12.89 -2.65
CA GLY A 12 -5.54 -11.98 -2.55
C GLY A 12 -5.36 -10.73 -3.43
N MET A 13 -5.98 -9.62 -3.02
CA MET A 13 -5.97 -8.36 -3.80
C MET A 13 -4.56 -7.81 -4.08
N MET A 14 -3.65 -7.91 -3.11
CA MET A 14 -2.32 -7.28 -3.21
C MET A 14 -1.25 -8.22 -3.76
N GLY A 15 -1.28 -9.49 -3.36
CA GLY A 15 -0.23 -10.48 -3.64
C GLY A 15 0.23 -10.58 -5.10
N PRO A 16 -0.68 -10.80 -6.07
CA PRO A 16 -0.31 -10.90 -7.49
C PRO A 16 0.44 -9.67 -8.02
N GLY A 17 0.04 -8.46 -7.63
CA GLY A 17 0.72 -7.25 -8.08
C GLY A 17 2.04 -6.96 -7.34
N ILE A 18 2.18 -7.42 -6.09
CA ILE A 18 3.46 -7.43 -5.38
C ILE A 18 4.42 -8.40 -6.06
N ALA A 19 3.96 -9.61 -6.39
CA ALA A 19 4.77 -10.60 -7.08
C ALA A 19 5.21 -10.13 -8.47
N LEU A 20 4.29 -9.53 -9.24
CA LEU A 20 4.62 -8.86 -10.50
C LEU A 20 5.69 -7.79 -10.31
N THR A 21 5.59 -6.96 -9.27
CA THR A 21 6.58 -5.90 -9.00
C THR A 21 7.98 -6.47 -8.78
N LEU A 22 8.11 -7.54 -8.00
CA LEU A 22 9.40 -8.21 -7.79
C LEU A 22 9.96 -8.80 -9.09
N ALA A 23 9.11 -9.48 -9.87
CA ALA A 23 9.51 -10.05 -11.15
C ALA A 23 9.95 -8.99 -12.17
N LEU A 24 9.31 -7.82 -12.21
CA LEU A 24 9.73 -6.68 -13.03
C LEU A 24 11.12 -6.15 -12.64
N GLY A 25 11.52 -6.30 -11.38
CA GLY A 25 12.87 -6.01 -10.89
C GLY A 25 13.89 -7.12 -11.12
N GLY A 26 13.52 -8.20 -11.84
CA GLY A 26 14.40 -9.34 -12.12
C GLY A 26 14.51 -10.37 -11.00
N VAL A 27 13.58 -10.38 -10.03
CA VAL A 27 13.54 -11.37 -8.94
C VAL A 27 12.68 -12.57 -9.36
N GLN A 28 13.24 -13.77 -9.27
CA GLN A 28 12.48 -15.02 -9.47
C GLN A 28 11.45 -15.15 -8.35
N THR A 29 10.17 -15.07 -8.68
CA THR A 29 9.14 -14.85 -7.67
C THR A 29 8.18 -16.03 -7.54
N THR A 30 8.05 -16.54 -6.32
CA THR A 30 7.06 -17.58 -5.99
C THR A 30 5.85 -16.97 -5.30
N LEU A 31 4.66 -17.17 -5.85
CA LEU A 31 3.38 -16.90 -5.18
C LEU A 31 2.97 -18.12 -4.36
N LEU A 32 3.04 -17.97 -3.03
CA LEU A 32 2.69 -19.02 -2.09
C LEU A 32 1.21 -18.90 -1.68
N SER A 33 0.48 -19.99 -1.88
CA SER A 33 -0.94 -20.13 -1.54
C SER A 33 -1.15 -21.33 -0.62
N ARG A 34 -2.28 -21.33 0.10
CA ARG A 34 -2.76 -22.51 0.86
C ARG A 34 -3.23 -23.64 -0.04
N THR A 35 -3.62 -23.35 -1.28
CA THR A 35 -4.16 -24.34 -2.22
C THR A 35 -3.56 -24.16 -3.61
N PRO A 36 -3.40 -25.26 -4.39
CA PRO A 36 -2.87 -25.19 -5.75
C PRO A 36 -3.68 -24.26 -6.65
N ALA A 37 -5.01 -24.37 -6.61
CA ALA A 37 -5.91 -23.50 -7.37
C ALA A 37 -5.75 -22.01 -6.99
N GLY A 38 -5.45 -21.70 -5.72
CA GLY A 38 -5.14 -20.33 -5.31
C GLY A 38 -3.82 -19.82 -5.89
N ALA A 39 -2.78 -20.67 -5.89
CA ALA A 39 -1.48 -20.34 -6.49
C ALA A 39 -1.62 -20.08 -8.00
N GLU A 40 -2.30 -20.98 -8.72
CA GLU A 40 -2.55 -20.84 -10.15
C GLU A 40 -3.30 -19.55 -10.49
N ARG A 41 -4.38 -19.24 -9.75
CA ARG A 41 -5.12 -17.98 -9.93
C ARG A 41 -4.24 -16.76 -9.66
N GLY A 42 -3.42 -16.80 -8.61
CA GLY A 42 -2.50 -15.71 -8.28
C GLY A 42 -1.49 -15.44 -9.41
N VAL A 43 -0.89 -16.50 -9.95
CA VAL A 43 0.06 -16.41 -11.07
C VAL A 43 -0.62 -15.89 -12.34
N ALA A 44 -1.82 -16.41 -12.65
CA ALA A 44 -2.59 -15.96 -13.80
C ALA A 44 -2.93 -14.47 -13.70
N GLU A 45 -3.32 -14.00 -12.51
CA GLU A 45 -3.59 -12.58 -12.27
C GLU A 45 -2.33 -11.73 -12.37
N ALA A 46 -1.20 -12.15 -11.78
CA ALA A 46 0.07 -11.43 -11.90
C ALA A 46 0.49 -11.25 -13.37
N ARG A 47 0.35 -12.31 -14.19
CA ARG A 47 0.61 -12.25 -15.63
C ARG A 47 -0.40 -11.36 -16.37
N ARG A 48 -1.67 -11.35 -15.97
CA ARG A 48 -2.68 -10.45 -16.54
C ARG A 48 -2.33 -8.99 -16.28
N LEU A 49 -1.98 -8.66 -15.04
CA LEU A 49 -1.53 -7.32 -14.66
C LEU A 49 -0.28 -6.92 -15.44
N GLY A 50 0.67 -7.84 -15.64
CA GLY A 50 1.86 -7.61 -16.46
C GLY A 50 1.52 -7.27 -17.92
N ARG A 51 0.58 -8.00 -18.54
CA ARG A 51 0.10 -7.69 -19.90
C ARG A 51 -0.52 -6.30 -19.98
N VAL A 52 -1.33 -5.91 -19.00
CA VAL A 52 -1.92 -4.57 -18.94
C VAL A 52 -0.83 -3.49 -18.88
N LEU A 53 0.24 -3.69 -18.10
CA LEU A 53 1.36 -2.74 -18.07
C LEU A 53 2.05 -2.61 -19.44
N VAL A 54 2.23 -3.73 -20.16
CA VAL A 54 2.81 -3.70 -21.52
C VAL A 54 1.89 -2.99 -22.51
N GLU A 55 0.60 -3.33 -22.51
CA GLU A 55 -0.42 -2.70 -23.37
C GLU A 55 -0.51 -1.18 -23.12
N GLN A 56 -0.25 -0.74 -21.89
CA GLN A 56 -0.25 0.67 -21.53
C GLN A 56 1.12 1.36 -21.71
N GLU A 57 2.11 0.69 -22.29
CA GLU A 57 3.48 1.21 -22.47
C GLU A 57 4.16 1.57 -21.14
N LEU A 58 3.72 0.92 -20.06
CA LEU A 58 4.25 1.02 -18.70
C LEU A 58 5.25 -0.11 -18.37
N ALA A 59 5.51 -1.04 -19.30
CA ALA A 59 6.57 -2.03 -19.21
C ALA A 59 6.98 -2.49 -20.61
N ALA A 60 8.25 -2.90 -20.78
CA ALA A 60 8.67 -3.61 -21.99
C ALA A 60 8.07 -5.02 -22.03
N ALA A 61 8.13 -5.73 -23.18
CA ALA A 61 7.68 -7.12 -23.26
C ALA A 61 8.34 -7.99 -22.18
N LEU A 62 7.53 -8.79 -21.48
CA LEU A 62 7.94 -9.42 -20.23
C LEU A 62 8.07 -10.94 -20.38
N ASP A 63 9.24 -11.47 -20.06
CA ASP A 63 9.43 -12.87 -19.66
C ASP A 63 9.49 -12.92 -18.13
N LEU A 64 8.31 -12.99 -17.49
CA LEU A 64 8.18 -12.94 -16.04
C LEU A 64 8.42 -14.32 -15.41
N ASP A 65 9.47 -14.44 -14.61
CA ASP A 65 9.72 -15.63 -13.78
C ASP A 65 8.84 -15.60 -12.52
N ILE A 66 7.57 -15.98 -12.70
CA ILE A 66 6.58 -16.11 -11.64
C ILE A 66 6.03 -17.54 -11.62
N ALA A 67 6.24 -18.22 -10.50
CA ALA A 67 5.74 -19.56 -10.22
C ALA A 67 4.73 -19.56 -9.06
N GLY A 68 3.84 -20.55 -9.04
CA GLY A 68 2.92 -20.79 -7.93
C GLY A 68 3.39 -21.96 -7.09
N SER A 69 3.22 -21.91 -5.77
CA SER A 69 3.56 -23.00 -4.87
C SER A 69 2.56 -23.13 -3.72
N THR A 70 2.52 -24.32 -3.13
CA THR A 70 1.89 -24.60 -1.83
C THR A 70 2.87 -25.12 -0.80
N ASP A 71 4.13 -25.35 -1.19
CA ASP A 71 5.19 -25.81 -0.30
C ASP A 71 5.77 -24.63 0.45
N PHE A 72 5.35 -24.48 1.71
CA PHE A 72 5.72 -23.34 2.55
C PHE A 72 7.21 -23.35 2.87
N GLU A 73 7.70 -24.47 3.38
CA GLU A 73 9.08 -24.62 3.85
C GLU A 73 10.07 -24.44 2.72
N TYR A 74 9.84 -25.09 1.57
CA TYR A 74 10.73 -24.98 0.42
C TYR A 74 10.74 -23.55 -0.15
N SER A 75 9.57 -22.94 -0.32
CA SER A 75 9.48 -21.61 -0.95
C SER A 75 10.17 -20.54 -0.10
N ILE A 76 10.07 -20.63 1.22
CA ILE A 76 10.70 -19.68 2.15
C ILE A 76 12.19 -19.96 2.33
N GLY A 77 12.58 -21.24 2.43
CA GLY A 77 13.98 -21.62 2.61
C GLY A 77 14.89 -21.25 1.42
N GLN A 78 14.30 -20.99 0.25
CA GLN A 78 15.01 -20.57 -0.96
C GLN A 78 14.98 -19.06 -1.22
N ALA A 79 14.14 -18.30 -0.50
CA ALA A 79 13.91 -16.89 -0.78
C ALA A 79 14.94 -15.98 -0.08
N ASP A 80 15.38 -14.94 -0.78
CA ASP A 80 16.17 -13.84 -0.22
C ASP A 80 15.25 -12.78 0.43
N ILE A 81 14.00 -12.68 -0.04
CA ILE A 81 12.95 -11.83 0.52
C ILE A 81 11.60 -12.56 0.53
N VAL A 82 10.88 -12.48 1.64
CA VAL A 82 9.50 -12.95 1.76
C VAL A 82 8.60 -11.75 2.06
N ILE A 83 7.56 -11.54 1.26
CA ILE A 83 6.55 -10.49 1.48
C ILE A 83 5.21 -11.14 1.82
N GLU A 84 4.76 -10.94 3.04
CA GLU A 84 3.51 -11.46 3.58
C GLU A 84 2.35 -10.51 3.26
N SER A 85 1.28 -11.02 2.65
CA SER A 85 0.05 -10.30 2.32
C SER A 85 -1.22 -11.14 2.58
N GLY A 86 -1.31 -11.71 3.77
CA GLY A 86 -2.47 -12.42 4.33
C GLY A 86 -3.32 -11.55 5.26
N PRO A 87 -4.10 -12.19 6.16
CA PRO A 87 -5.01 -11.51 7.09
C PRO A 87 -4.34 -10.42 7.94
N GLU A 88 -5.11 -9.35 8.22
CA GLU A 88 -4.68 -8.21 9.01
C GLU A 88 -4.96 -8.42 10.50
N GLU A 89 -4.46 -9.54 11.05
CA GLU A 89 -4.62 -9.91 12.46
C GLU A 89 -3.26 -10.16 13.12
N MET A 90 -3.01 -9.50 14.26
CA MET A 90 -1.70 -9.52 14.92
C MET A 90 -1.25 -10.93 15.30
N GLY A 91 -2.11 -11.70 16.00
CA GLY A 91 -1.75 -13.05 16.44
C GLY A 91 -1.40 -13.98 15.28
N TRP A 92 -2.20 -13.94 14.21
CA TRP A 92 -1.92 -14.70 13.00
C TRP A 92 -0.60 -14.31 12.34
N LYS A 93 -0.28 -13.02 12.26
CA LYS A 93 1.00 -12.55 11.71
C LYS A 93 2.17 -12.97 12.59
N GLN A 94 2.07 -12.87 13.92
CA GLN A 94 3.13 -13.30 14.83
C GLN A 94 3.45 -14.80 14.66
N GLU A 95 2.42 -15.65 14.62
CA GLU A 95 2.59 -17.09 14.38
C GLU A 95 3.26 -17.38 13.04
N LEU A 96 2.79 -16.70 11.98
CA LEU A 96 3.35 -16.83 10.64
C LEU A 96 4.82 -16.39 10.62
N PHE A 97 5.14 -15.20 11.12
CA PHE A 97 6.50 -14.66 11.10
C PHE A 97 7.48 -15.49 11.92
N ALA A 98 7.08 -16.01 13.08
CA ALA A 98 7.89 -16.96 13.84
C ALA A 98 8.15 -18.25 13.05
N ARG A 99 7.16 -18.75 12.28
CA ARG A 99 7.34 -19.92 11.41
C ARG A 99 8.26 -19.62 10.23
N MET A 100 8.09 -18.47 9.56
CA MET A 100 8.95 -18.05 8.46
C MET A 100 10.40 -17.92 8.93
N ASP A 101 10.62 -17.31 10.09
CA ASP A 101 11.95 -17.07 10.65
C ASP A 101 12.72 -18.36 10.97
N ARG A 102 12.03 -19.44 11.36
CA ARG A 102 12.67 -20.75 11.56
C ARG A 102 13.17 -21.41 10.29
N VAL A 103 12.57 -21.09 9.14
CA VAL A 103 12.84 -21.79 7.87
C VAL A 103 13.65 -20.93 6.90
N ALA A 104 13.48 -19.62 6.97
CA ALA A 104 14.17 -18.68 6.09
C ALA A 104 15.68 -18.69 6.37
N ARG A 105 16.47 -18.51 5.32
CA ARG A 105 17.93 -18.34 5.43
C ARG A 105 18.28 -17.20 6.38
N ALA A 106 19.41 -17.29 7.08
CA ALA A 106 19.86 -16.33 8.08
C ALA A 106 19.87 -14.85 7.60
N ASP A 107 20.13 -14.62 6.31
CA ASP A 107 20.21 -13.32 5.66
C ASP A 107 18.94 -12.88 4.92
N ALA A 108 17.89 -13.71 4.89
CA ALA A 108 16.65 -13.38 4.20
C ALA A 108 15.83 -12.32 4.95
N VAL A 109 15.24 -11.38 4.21
CA VAL A 109 14.35 -10.35 4.75
C VAL A 109 12.90 -10.85 4.80
N LEU A 110 12.24 -10.66 5.94
CA LEU A 110 10.82 -10.97 6.13
C LEU A 110 10.02 -9.67 6.23
N ALA A 111 9.19 -9.40 5.23
CA ALA A 111 8.40 -8.18 5.13
C ALA A 111 6.91 -8.46 5.28
N SER A 112 6.18 -7.63 6.04
CA SER A 112 4.71 -7.62 6.02
C SER A 112 4.18 -6.51 5.12
N ASN A 113 3.12 -6.77 4.36
CA ASN A 113 2.34 -5.76 3.64
C ASN A 113 1.24 -5.11 4.51
N THR A 114 1.35 -5.22 5.84
CA THR A 114 0.39 -4.62 6.78
C THR A 114 0.17 -3.13 6.51
N SER A 115 -1.09 -2.69 6.64
CA SER A 115 -1.51 -1.30 6.48
C SER A 115 -1.39 -0.48 7.76
N GLY A 116 -1.03 -1.10 8.89
CA GLY A 116 -0.90 -0.34 10.15
C GLY A 116 -0.60 -1.12 11.42
N LEU A 117 -0.45 -2.45 11.37
CA LEU A 117 0.02 -3.21 12.52
C LEU A 117 1.49 -2.88 12.83
N SER A 118 1.84 -2.91 14.11
CA SER A 118 3.21 -2.62 14.54
C SER A 118 4.16 -3.72 14.05
N VAL A 119 5.20 -3.30 13.31
CA VAL A 119 6.28 -4.20 12.87
C VAL A 119 7.02 -4.77 14.07
N THR A 120 7.23 -3.97 15.10
CA THR A 120 7.84 -4.38 16.37
C THR A 120 7.05 -5.51 17.03
N ALA A 121 5.72 -5.42 17.01
CA ALA A 121 4.86 -6.46 17.56
C ALA A 121 4.82 -7.72 16.66
N ILE A 122 4.79 -7.56 15.34
CA ILE A 122 4.87 -8.68 14.39
C ILE A 122 6.16 -9.50 14.60
N ALA A 123 7.29 -8.81 14.82
CA ALA A 123 8.61 -9.41 14.98
C ALA A 123 8.87 -9.97 16.40
N ALA A 124 7.92 -9.86 17.34
CA ALA A 124 8.17 -10.13 18.76
C ALA A 124 8.63 -11.57 19.05
N GLU A 125 8.13 -12.53 18.26
CA GLU A 125 8.42 -13.96 18.42
C GLU A 125 9.47 -14.48 17.40
N CYS A 126 10.11 -13.58 16.65
CA CYS A 126 11.19 -13.91 15.74
C CYS A 126 12.54 -13.95 16.50
N ALA A 127 13.38 -14.93 16.19
CA ALA A 127 14.77 -15.00 16.61
C ALA A 127 15.66 -13.97 15.87
N ARG A 128 15.27 -13.54 14.66
CA ARG A 128 15.98 -12.52 13.86
C ARG A 128 15.11 -11.28 13.56
N PRO A 129 14.64 -10.57 14.60
CA PRO A 129 13.76 -9.41 14.40
C PRO A 129 14.43 -8.28 13.61
N GLU A 130 15.76 -8.27 13.50
CA GLU A 130 16.53 -7.34 12.68
C GLU A 130 16.34 -7.53 11.17
N GLN A 131 15.88 -8.71 10.72
CA GLN A 131 15.53 -9.00 9.33
C GLN A 131 14.03 -8.81 9.05
N VAL A 132 13.24 -8.41 10.06
CA VAL A 132 11.80 -8.17 9.92
C VAL A 132 11.53 -6.69 9.68
N LEU A 133 10.71 -6.39 8.67
CA LEU A 133 10.22 -5.04 8.37
C LEU A 133 8.80 -5.09 7.79
N ALA A 134 8.23 -3.94 7.44
CA ALA A 134 7.06 -3.91 6.57
C ALA A 134 7.35 -3.19 5.25
N THR A 135 6.73 -3.68 4.18
CA THR A 135 6.67 -3.05 2.85
C THR A 135 5.21 -2.80 2.53
N HIS A 136 4.68 -1.64 2.91
CA HIS A 136 3.29 -1.29 2.67
C HIS A 136 3.12 -0.79 1.23
N PHE A 137 2.59 -1.67 0.38
CA PHE A 137 2.18 -1.34 -0.98
C PHE A 137 0.79 -0.72 -1.00
N TRP A 138 0.59 0.21 -1.92
CA TRP A 138 -0.68 0.90 -2.10
C TRP A 138 -1.52 0.24 -3.19
N ASN A 139 -2.82 0.11 -2.97
CA ASN A 139 -3.72 -0.51 -3.95
C ASN A 139 -4.06 0.46 -5.10
N PRO A 140 -3.87 0.08 -6.38
CA PRO A 140 -3.37 -1.20 -6.87
C PRO A 140 -1.82 -1.24 -6.93
N PRO A 141 -1.19 -2.30 -6.40
CA PRO A 141 0.25 -2.32 -6.12
C PRO A 141 1.13 -2.30 -7.38
N HIS A 142 0.59 -2.61 -8.55
CA HIS A 142 1.33 -2.55 -9.81
C HIS A 142 1.33 -1.14 -10.43
N LEU A 143 0.30 -0.31 -10.19
CA LEU A 143 0.24 1.06 -10.70
C LEU A 143 0.74 2.09 -9.71
N VAL A 144 0.43 1.95 -8.41
CA VAL A 144 0.90 2.95 -7.43
C VAL A 144 2.41 2.77 -7.21
N PRO A 145 3.24 3.82 -7.43
CA PRO A 145 4.69 3.69 -7.30
C PRO A 145 5.18 3.64 -5.86
N LEU A 146 4.46 4.29 -4.93
CA LEU A 146 4.88 4.42 -3.54
C LEU A 146 4.86 3.06 -2.83
N VAL A 147 5.93 2.77 -2.10
CA VAL A 147 5.98 1.69 -1.12
C VAL A 147 6.61 2.23 0.16
N GLU A 148 5.93 2.10 1.30
CA GLU A 148 6.52 2.50 2.58
C GLU A 148 7.31 1.33 3.17
N ILE A 149 8.56 1.57 3.56
CA ILE A 149 9.42 0.61 4.25
C ILE A 149 9.44 0.99 5.73
N ILE A 150 8.75 0.23 6.57
CA ILE A 150 8.57 0.55 7.98
C ILE A 150 9.54 -0.28 8.82
N GLN A 151 10.36 0.44 9.58
CA GLN A 151 11.31 -0.17 10.51
C GLN A 151 10.62 -0.38 11.86
N GLY A 152 10.59 -1.63 12.31
CA GLY A 152 10.36 -1.95 13.72
C GLY A 152 11.57 -1.54 14.55
N ARG A 153 11.44 -1.60 15.88
CA ARG A 153 12.50 -1.18 16.81
C ARG A 153 13.84 -1.88 16.56
N ALA A 154 13.80 -3.17 16.23
CA ALA A 154 15.00 -3.99 16.03
C ALA A 154 15.45 -4.06 14.56
N THR A 155 14.62 -3.60 13.61
CA THR A 155 14.90 -3.73 12.17
C THR A 155 16.25 -3.11 11.82
N SER A 156 17.09 -3.90 11.13
CA SER A 156 18.39 -3.45 10.68
C SER A 156 18.27 -2.33 9.65
N PRO A 157 18.99 -1.20 9.80
CA PRO A 157 19.11 -0.20 8.75
C PRO A 157 19.63 -0.76 7.43
N ALA A 158 20.49 -1.78 7.47
CA ALA A 158 21.01 -2.42 6.27
C ALA A 158 19.93 -3.23 5.53
N ALA A 159 19.04 -3.92 6.24
CA ALA A 159 17.91 -4.62 5.64
C ALA A 159 16.95 -3.64 4.96
N ALA A 160 16.60 -2.54 5.64
CA ALA A 160 15.75 -1.49 5.07
C ALA A 160 16.39 -0.83 3.84
N ALA A 161 17.71 -0.57 3.87
CA ALA A 161 18.43 -0.02 2.73
C ALA A 161 18.46 -0.99 1.53
N ALA A 162 18.68 -2.27 1.77
CA ALA A 162 18.67 -3.29 0.73
C ALA A 162 17.28 -3.41 0.08
N VAL A 163 16.20 -3.44 0.87
CA VAL A 163 14.83 -3.48 0.34
C VAL A 163 14.49 -2.20 -0.43
N ARG A 164 14.99 -1.04 0.02
CA ARG A 164 14.86 0.22 -0.73
C ARG A 164 15.51 0.11 -2.11
N GLU A 165 16.75 -0.37 -2.19
CA GLU A 165 17.45 -0.56 -3.46
C GLU A 165 16.70 -1.53 -4.39
N LEU A 166 16.21 -2.65 -3.86
CA LEU A 166 15.36 -3.60 -4.59
C LEU A 166 14.12 -2.92 -5.16
N LEU A 167 13.34 -2.23 -4.32
CA LEU A 167 12.08 -1.62 -4.75
C LEU A 167 12.32 -0.49 -5.76
N THR A 168 13.41 0.28 -5.62
CA THR A 168 13.83 1.23 -6.65
C THR A 168 14.14 0.54 -7.98
N ALA A 169 14.87 -0.59 -7.96
CA ALA A 169 15.13 -1.39 -9.17
C ALA A 169 13.85 -1.98 -9.77
N CYS A 170 12.83 -2.27 -8.96
CA CYS A 170 11.49 -2.64 -9.41
C CYS A 170 10.65 -1.47 -9.97
N GLY A 171 11.22 -0.27 -10.10
CA GLY A 171 10.51 0.92 -10.58
C GLY A 171 9.55 1.55 -9.56
N LYS A 172 9.69 1.22 -8.28
CA LYS A 172 8.93 1.84 -7.18
C LYS A 172 9.64 3.06 -6.63
N THR A 173 8.89 3.85 -5.87
CA THR A 173 9.38 4.99 -5.08
C THR A 173 9.32 4.63 -3.60
N PRO A 174 10.33 3.90 -3.08
CA PRO A 174 10.33 3.47 -1.69
C PRO A 174 10.61 4.64 -0.72
N VAL A 175 9.84 4.71 0.37
CA VAL A 175 10.02 5.70 1.44
C VAL A 175 10.27 4.98 2.76
N VAL A 176 11.37 5.32 3.44
CA VAL A 176 11.71 4.71 4.74
C VAL A 176 10.97 5.44 5.87
N VAL A 177 10.12 4.70 6.57
CA VAL A 177 9.41 5.14 7.77
C VAL A 177 10.23 4.74 9.00
N LYS A 178 10.85 5.75 9.62
CA LYS A 178 11.83 5.57 10.70
C LYS A 178 11.21 5.12 12.02
N LEU A 179 9.92 5.37 12.22
CA LEU A 179 9.22 5.08 13.47
C LEU A 179 7.98 4.25 13.19
N ASP A 180 7.95 3.07 13.82
CA ASP A 180 6.80 2.18 13.86
C ASP A 180 5.66 2.81 14.67
N ARG A 181 4.72 3.44 13.96
CA ARG A 181 3.53 4.08 14.53
C ARG A 181 2.28 3.65 13.76
N PRO A 182 1.12 3.53 14.44
CA PRO A 182 -0.14 3.24 13.77
C PRO A 182 -0.40 4.21 12.61
N GLY A 183 -0.76 3.64 11.45
CA GLY A 183 -1.01 4.36 10.21
C GLY A 183 0.24 4.81 9.43
N GLN A 184 1.45 4.45 9.89
CA GLN A 184 2.70 4.68 9.15
C GLN A 184 2.86 6.16 8.74
N LEU A 185 3.16 6.51 7.47
CA LEU A 185 3.08 7.91 7.01
C LEU A 185 1.79 8.17 6.24
N GLY A 186 1.54 7.40 5.18
CA GLY A 186 0.46 7.72 4.25
C GLY A 186 -0.93 7.55 4.86
N ASN A 187 -1.16 6.47 5.62
CA ASN A 187 -2.46 6.28 6.29
C ASN A 187 -2.71 7.34 7.38
N ARG A 188 -1.67 7.91 8.03
CA ARG A 188 -1.87 9.03 8.96
C ARG A 188 -2.38 10.28 8.26
N LEU A 189 -1.78 10.65 7.13
CA LEU A 189 -2.21 11.78 6.32
C LEU A 189 -3.62 11.54 5.76
N GLN A 190 -3.87 10.34 5.24
CA GLN A 190 -5.15 9.97 4.67
C GLN A 190 -6.27 9.98 5.73
N MET A 191 -6.05 9.39 6.90
CA MET A 191 -7.06 9.35 7.96
C MET A 191 -7.32 10.72 8.59
N ALA A 192 -6.34 11.62 8.62
CA ALA A 192 -6.58 13.01 9.02
C ALA A 192 -7.53 13.71 8.05
N LEU A 193 -7.33 13.56 6.75
CA LEU A 193 -8.21 14.11 5.72
C LEU A 193 -9.61 13.48 5.76
N VAL A 194 -9.69 12.14 5.84
CA VAL A 194 -10.98 11.42 5.89
C VAL A 194 -11.76 11.77 7.15
N ARG A 195 -11.08 11.94 8.30
CA ARG A 195 -11.72 12.34 9.55
C ARG A 195 -12.40 13.69 9.41
N GLU A 196 -11.70 14.68 8.86
CA GLU A 196 -12.27 16.01 8.65
C GLU A 196 -13.39 16.00 7.60
N ALA A 197 -13.18 15.31 6.47
CA ALA A 197 -14.17 15.15 5.42
C ALA A 197 -15.49 14.55 5.94
N ALA A 198 -15.40 13.54 6.81
CA ALA A 198 -16.58 12.94 7.42
C ALA A 198 -17.27 13.90 8.42
N ASN A 199 -16.52 14.76 9.11
CA ASN A 199 -17.09 15.77 9.99
C ASN A 199 -17.82 16.89 9.22
N ILE A 200 -17.24 17.37 8.13
CA ILE A 200 -17.86 18.36 7.23
C ILE A 200 -19.24 17.89 6.75
N VAL A 201 -19.36 16.60 6.40
CA VAL A 201 -20.66 16.01 6.02
C VAL A 201 -21.60 15.88 7.21
N ALA A 202 -21.08 15.49 8.38
CA ALA A 202 -21.87 15.34 9.60
C ALA A 202 -22.49 16.67 10.06
N GLU A 203 -21.77 17.78 9.90
CA GLU A 203 -22.24 19.13 10.25
C GLU A 203 -23.17 19.75 9.20
N GLY A 204 -23.31 19.11 8.04
CA GLY A 204 -24.13 19.62 6.94
C GLY A 204 -23.51 20.80 6.20
N ILE A 205 -22.20 21.03 6.36
CA ILE A 205 -21.45 22.06 5.61
C ILE A 205 -21.49 21.72 4.11
N ALA A 206 -21.37 20.44 3.76
CA ALA A 206 -21.42 19.95 2.40
C ALA A 206 -21.86 18.48 2.35
N ASP A 207 -22.36 18.02 1.21
CA ASP A 207 -22.54 16.60 0.96
C ASP A 207 -21.23 15.91 0.53
N ALA A 208 -21.25 14.57 0.45
CA ALA A 208 -20.07 13.79 0.10
C ALA A 208 -19.54 14.09 -1.32
N GLU A 209 -20.43 14.47 -2.25
CA GLU A 209 -20.06 14.77 -3.64
C GLU A 209 -19.30 16.10 -3.74
N ALA A 210 -19.75 17.12 -3.02
CA ALA A 210 -19.08 18.40 -2.92
C ALA A 210 -17.70 18.26 -2.26
N VAL A 211 -17.60 17.49 -1.18
CA VAL A 211 -16.30 17.20 -0.52
C VAL A 211 -15.34 16.49 -1.49
N ASP A 212 -15.78 15.43 -2.17
CA ASP A 212 -14.96 14.73 -3.15
C ASP A 212 -14.56 15.63 -4.32
N SER A 213 -15.43 16.56 -4.74
CA SER A 213 -15.14 17.52 -5.82
C SER A 213 -14.03 18.50 -5.44
N VAL A 214 -14.03 19.00 -4.20
CA VAL A 214 -12.95 19.87 -3.68
C VAL A 214 -11.63 19.11 -3.60
N VAL A 215 -11.64 17.85 -3.16
CA VAL A 215 -10.44 17.03 -3.10
C VAL A 215 -9.93 16.73 -4.52
N LYS A 216 -10.78 16.24 -5.41
CA LYS A 216 -10.38 15.84 -6.77
C LYS A 216 -9.92 17.01 -7.63
N ASN A 217 -10.63 18.14 -7.60
CA ASN A 217 -10.38 19.26 -8.52
C ASN A 217 -9.61 20.43 -7.89
N GLY A 218 -9.43 20.42 -6.57
CA GLY A 218 -8.71 21.47 -5.83
C GLY A 218 -7.37 20.98 -5.30
N LEU A 219 -7.34 20.52 -4.05
CA LEU A 219 -6.08 20.18 -3.37
C LEU A 219 -5.41 18.92 -3.93
N GLY A 220 -6.17 17.91 -4.37
CA GLY A 220 -5.64 16.62 -4.79
C GLY A 220 -5.01 16.63 -6.19
N ILE A 221 -5.59 17.34 -7.17
CA ILE A 221 -5.11 17.30 -8.58
C ILE A 221 -3.66 17.74 -8.74
N ARG A 222 -3.18 18.66 -7.89
CA ARG A 222 -1.82 19.22 -7.95
C ARG A 222 -0.79 18.43 -7.14
N MET A 223 -1.21 17.61 -6.17
CA MET A 223 -0.30 16.83 -5.32
C MET A 223 0.64 15.89 -6.08
N PRO A 224 0.25 15.26 -7.21
CA PRO A 224 1.18 14.45 -7.99
C PRO A 224 2.34 15.23 -8.64
N ALA A 225 2.19 16.55 -8.80
CA ALA A 225 3.14 17.43 -9.48
C ALA A 225 4.08 18.16 -8.51
N TYR A 226 3.57 18.68 -7.39
CA TYR A 226 4.38 19.16 -6.27
C TYR A 226 3.69 18.80 -4.95
N GLY A 227 4.44 18.21 -4.02
CA GLY A 227 3.97 17.66 -2.76
C GLY A 227 3.51 18.71 -1.76
N ILE A 228 3.08 18.25 -0.59
CA ILE A 228 2.49 19.11 0.46
C ILE A 228 3.47 20.20 0.90
N PHE A 229 4.73 19.84 1.19
CA PHE A 229 5.72 20.83 1.64
C PHE A 229 6.23 21.71 0.51
N GLU A 230 6.44 21.15 -0.69
CA GLU A 230 6.79 21.95 -1.88
C GLU A 230 5.72 23.02 -2.14
N HIS A 231 4.44 22.68 -1.98
CA HIS A 231 3.38 23.67 -2.08
C HIS A 231 3.51 24.80 -1.04
N MET A 232 3.75 24.45 0.23
CA MET A 232 3.83 25.45 1.30
C MET A 232 5.03 26.36 1.12
N ASP A 233 6.17 25.83 0.70
CA ASP A 233 7.36 26.61 0.40
C ASP A 233 7.13 27.56 -0.78
N VAL A 234 6.47 27.09 -1.85
CA VAL A 234 6.13 27.93 -3.01
C VAL A 234 5.07 28.99 -2.67
N ALA A 235 4.11 28.68 -1.80
CA ALA A 235 3.06 29.61 -1.39
C ALA A 235 3.54 30.67 -0.39
N GLY A 236 4.59 30.35 0.38
CA GLY A 236 5.11 31.19 1.47
C GLY A 236 4.70 30.65 2.84
N LEU A 237 5.71 30.37 3.69
CA LEU A 237 5.49 29.79 5.02
C LEU A 237 4.79 30.75 5.99
N ASP A 238 4.91 32.07 5.81
CA ASP A 238 4.19 33.07 6.61
C ASP A 238 2.68 33.05 6.32
N LEU A 239 2.29 32.85 5.06
CA LEU A 239 0.90 32.67 4.67
C LEU A 239 0.38 31.32 5.18
N ALA A 240 1.15 30.25 4.99
CA ALA A 240 0.80 28.92 5.46
C ALA A 240 0.57 28.91 6.99
N LEU A 241 1.45 29.56 7.76
CA LEU A 241 1.31 29.70 9.21
C LEU A 241 0.02 30.43 9.58
N ARG A 242 -0.25 31.61 8.99
CA ARG A 242 -1.47 32.39 9.26
C ARG A 242 -2.74 31.62 8.97
N VAL A 243 -2.81 30.92 7.84
CA VAL A 243 -3.97 30.10 7.47
C VAL A 243 -4.12 28.92 8.44
N MET A 244 -3.01 28.26 8.80
CA MET A 244 -3.03 27.14 9.73
C MET A 244 -3.51 27.57 11.12
N GLU A 245 -3.02 28.68 11.66
CA GLU A 245 -3.46 29.21 12.96
C GLU A 245 -4.92 29.66 12.95
N HIS A 246 -5.43 30.11 11.79
CA HIS A 246 -6.83 30.50 11.65
C HIS A 246 -7.79 29.31 11.56
N VAL A 247 -7.46 28.29 10.77
CA VAL A 247 -8.38 27.18 10.46
C VAL A 247 -8.28 26.04 11.47
N THR A 248 -7.07 25.70 11.93
CA THR A 248 -6.85 24.51 12.78
C THR A 248 -7.69 24.48 14.06
N PRO A 249 -7.96 25.60 14.76
CA PRO A 249 -8.80 25.59 15.95
C PRO A 249 -10.24 25.08 15.73
N ASP A 250 -10.76 25.17 14.50
CA ASP A 250 -12.12 24.78 14.13
C ASP A 250 -12.20 23.36 13.54
N LEU A 251 -11.05 22.74 13.23
CA LEU A 251 -11.02 21.38 12.66
C LEU A 251 -11.43 20.31 13.67
N TYR A 252 -12.06 19.24 13.17
CA TYR A 252 -12.35 18.07 13.97
C TYR A 252 -11.06 17.35 14.38
N ASN A 253 -10.76 17.41 15.67
CA ASN A 253 -9.48 16.97 16.24
C ASN A 253 -9.57 15.77 17.20
N GLU A 254 -10.74 15.17 17.34
CA GLU A 254 -10.96 14.00 18.21
C GLU A 254 -10.09 12.80 17.79
N GLY A 255 -9.66 12.01 18.78
CA GLY A 255 -8.86 10.79 18.61
C GLY A 255 -9.66 9.57 18.13
N ARG A 256 -10.87 9.77 17.62
CA ARG A 256 -11.84 8.74 17.23
C ARG A 256 -12.57 9.15 15.95
N ALA A 257 -13.10 8.18 15.22
CA ALA A 257 -13.88 8.44 14.00
C ALA A 257 -15.13 9.30 14.32
N PRO A 258 -15.55 10.25 13.46
CA PRO A 258 -16.78 11.03 13.69
C PRO A 258 -18.01 10.13 13.88
N GLU A 259 -18.97 10.57 14.70
CA GLU A 259 -20.13 9.72 15.06
C GLU A 259 -20.94 9.32 13.83
N PHE A 260 -21.09 10.24 12.86
CA PHE A 260 -21.73 9.98 11.58
C PHE A 260 -21.15 8.75 10.85
N LEU A 261 -19.83 8.60 10.81
CA LEU A 261 -19.21 7.42 10.19
C LEU A 261 -19.53 6.14 10.98
N ARG A 262 -19.58 6.22 12.32
CA ARG A 262 -19.95 5.06 13.16
C ARG A 262 -21.42 4.67 12.97
N GLU A 263 -22.30 5.64 12.77
CA GLU A 263 -23.72 5.41 12.47
C GLU A 263 -23.91 4.70 11.14
N LEU A 264 -23.25 5.15 10.08
CA LEU A 264 -23.28 4.44 8.79
C LEU A 264 -22.90 2.96 8.94
N VAL A 265 -21.85 2.68 9.73
CA VAL A 265 -21.43 1.30 9.99
C VAL A 265 -22.46 0.53 10.82
N ARG A 266 -23.00 1.13 11.89
CA ARG A 266 -24.04 0.52 12.74
C ARG A 266 -25.31 0.19 11.96
N GLU A 267 -25.65 0.99 10.95
CA GLU A 267 -26.79 0.77 10.06
C GLU A 267 -26.50 -0.20 8.90
N GLY A 268 -25.30 -0.77 8.81
CA GLY A 268 -24.93 -1.68 7.72
C GLY A 268 -24.69 -0.98 6.38
N LYS A 269 -24.55 0.35 6.36
CA LYS A 269 -24.20 1.14 5.17
C LYS A 269 -22.67 1.14 4.94
N LEU A 270 -22.15 -0.03 4.59
CA LEU A 270 -20.70 -0.32 4.50
C LEU A 270 -20.05 0.03 3.14
N GLY A 271 -20.70 0.88 2.35
CA GLY A 271 -20.25 1.31 1.03
C GLY A 271 -20.73 0.40 -0.10
N ALA A 272 -19.96 0.33 -1.19
CA ALA A 272 -20.36 -0.36 -2.42
C ALA A 272 -20.77 -1.83 -2.21
N LYS A 273 -20.11 -2.54 -1.28
CA LYS A 273 -20.39 -3.95 -1.00
C LYS A 273 -21.78 -4.21 -0.40
N THR A 274 -22.43 -3.19 0.15
CA THR A 274 -23.79 -3.24 0.70
C THR A 274 -24.74 -2.31 -0.05
N GLY A 275 -24.35 -1.78 -1.22
CA GLY A 275 -25.17 -0.87 -2.03
C GLY A 275 -25.31 0.56 -1.47
N ARG A 276 -24.87 0.84 -0.24
CA ARG A 276 -25.03 2.15 0.41
C ARG A 276 -23.89 2.47 1.37
N GLY A 277 -23.45 3.72 1.39
CA GLY A 277 -22.50 4.31 2.34
C GLY A 277 -22.66 5.83 2.33
N PHE A 278 -21.55 6.57 2.13
CA PHE A 278 -21.60 8.00 1.77
C PHE A 278 -22.35 8.25 0.45
N TYR A 279 -22.35 7.27 -0.45
CA TYR A 279 -23.03 7.29 -1.74
C TYR A 279 -24.12 6.22 -1.81
N ASP A 280 -25.04 6.42 -2.74
CA ASP A 280 -25.90 5.36 -3.28
C ASP A 280 -25.16 4.58 -4.37
N TRP A 281 -24.81 3.33 -4.08
CA TRP A 281 -24.13 2.44 -5.02
C TRP A 281 -25.11 1.59 -5.84
N GLY A 282 -26.42 1.77 -5.68
CA GLY A 282 -27.41 1.37 -6.68
C GLY A 282 -27.41 2.29 -7.90
N ILE A 283 -26.92 3.53 -7.73
CA ILE A 283 -26.77 4.52 -8.81
C ILE A 283 -25.32 4.56 -9.31
N LYS A 284 -24.34 4.52 -8.40
CA LYS A 284 -22.91 4.60 -8.72
C LYS A 284 -22.29 3.22 -8.88
N SER A 285 -21.40 3.05 -9.87
CA SER A 285 -20.67 1.79 -10.07
C SER A 285 -19.28 1.83 -9.44
N ALA A 286 -19.01 0.88 -8.53
CA ALA A 286 -17.70 0.75 -7.92
C ALA A 286 -16.61 0.33 -8.92
N ASP A 287 -16.98 -0.42 -9.96
CA ASP A 287 -16.05 -0.83 -11.00
C ASP A 287 -15.73 0.33 -11.94
N ALA A 288 -16.71 1.18 -12.26
CA ALA A 288 -16.46 2.40 -13.02
C ALA A 288 -15.51 3.35 -12.28
N VAL A 289 -15.71 3.55 -10.97
CA VAL A 289 -14.83 4.38 -10.14
C VAL A 289 -13.41 3.82 -10.09
N ARG A 290 -13.24 2.49 -9.98
CA ARG A 290 -11.92 1.85 -10.03
C ARG A 290 -11.26 1.98 -11.39
N ALA A 291 -12.01 1.80 -12.47
CA ALA A 291 -11.51 1.94 -13.83
C ALA A 291 -11.04 3.38 -14.11
N GLU A 292 -11.80 4.39 -13.67
CA GLU A 292 -11.43 5.80 -13.81
C GLU A 292 -10.14 6.12 -13.02
N ARG A 293 -10.02 5.63 -11.78
CA ARG A 293 -8.79 5.75 -10.98
C ARG A 293 -7.60 5.13 -11.73
N ASP A 294 -7.75 3.92 -12.25
CA ASP A 294 -6.65 3.20 -12.89
C ASP A 294 -6.22 3.89 -14.19
N ALA A 295 -7.17 4.39 -14.99
CA ALA A 295 -6.89 5.18 -16.18
C ALA A 295 -6.12 6.47 -15.86
N PHE A 296 -6.54 7.20 -14.81
CA PHE A 296 -5.82 8.40 -14.35
C PHE A 296 -4.39 8.07 -13.90
N LEU A 297 -4.22 6.99 -13.13
CA LEU A 297 -2.89 6.54 -12.68
C LEU A 297 -1.98 6.20 -13.86
N VAL A 298 -2.48 5.51 -14.89
CA VAL A 298 -1.72 5.22 -16.11
C VAL A 298 -1.20 6.50 -16.77
N GLU A 299 -2.05 7.52 -16.93
CA GLU A 299 -1.64 8.78 -17.54
C GLU A 299 -0.58 9.52 -16.71
N VAL A 300 -0.71 9.52 -15.38
CA VAL A 300 0.31 10.08 -14.49
C VAL A 300 1.65 9.34 -14.63
N LEU A 301 1.63 8.01 -14.74
CA LEU A 301 2.84 7.20 -14.91
C LEU A 301 3.51 7.46 -16.27
N ARG A 302 2.71 7.54 -17.35
CA ARG A 302 3.20 7.93 -18.68
C ARG A 302 3.83 9.33 -18.67
N TYR A 303 3.18 10.29 -18.00
CA TYR A 303 3.72 11.63 -17.82
C TYR A 303 5.08 11.61 -17.11
N ARG A 304 5.22 10.84 -16.03
CA ARG A 304 6.48 10.72 -15.28
C ARG A 304 7.59 10.05 -16.09
N ARG A 305 7.27 9.04 -16.90
CA ARG A 305 8.24 8.38 -17.79
C ARG A 305 8.80 9.34 -18.83
N ARG A 306 7.93 10.06 -19.54
CA ARG A 306 8.35 11.08 -20.54
C ARG A 306 9.23 12.20 -19.97
N ARG A 307 9.21 12.42 -18.64
CA ARG A 307 10.07 13.40 -17.96
C ARG A 307 11.41 12.85 -17.51
N SER A 308 11.54 11.54 -17.43
CA SER A 308 12.74 10.84 -16.95
C SER A 308 13.64 10.37 -18.10
N GLU A 309 13.12 10.38 -19.33
CA GLU A 309 13.83 10.23 -20.61
C GLU A 309 14.40 11.57 -21.08
#